data_AF-A0A0C9Y3G6-F1
#
_entry.id   AF-A0A0C9Y3G6-F1
#
_cell.length_a   1.000
_cell.length_b   1.000
_cell.length_c   1.000
_cell.angle_alpha   90.00
_cell.angle_beta   90.00
_cell.angle_gamma   90.00
#
_symmetry.space_group_name_H-M   'P 1'
#
loop_
_entity.id
_entity.type
_entity.pdbx_description
1 polymer ?
#
loop_
_entity_poly.entity_id
_entity_poly.type
_entity_poly.pdbx_seq_one_letter_code
_entity_poly.pdbx_strand_id
1 'polypeptide(L)'
;MSTASNDVLSWTNQDPRESVLFNSWGVLYRFQTVVNPSGQSVTTLWRAIRPNKEDRVAKLEWAANGGLGRIVIGKNTLPMSDLVRPDHKVNGARIFNGPDGSQYRWRHSANSPDILLQDANGIVVAFFRPTRQTRYQIGDVFGELHFVRTAGAGTVMHPPVMDTVTVTAMLFRFCSAWNL
;
A
#
# COMPACT_ATOMS: atom_id res chain seq x y z
N MET A 1 1.56 10.79 17.83
CA MET A 1 1.92 11.59 16.64
C MET A 1 0.65 12.01 15.94
N SER A 2 0.35 13.31 15.86
CA SER A 2 -0.77 13.82 15.06
C SER A 2 -0.30 13.99 13.61
N THR A 3 -0.81 13.18 12.70
CA THR A 3 -0.64 13.38 11.25
C THR A 3 -1.69 14.38 10.78
N ALA A 4 -1.33 15.29 9.87
CA ALA A 4 -2.30 16.19 9.26
C ALA A 4 -3.36 15.38 8.51
N SER A 5 -4.63 15.82 8.47
CA SER A 5 -5.73 15.03 7.87
C SER A 5 -5.46 14.64 6.41
N ASN A 6 -4.71 15.47 5.69
CA ASN A 6 -4.38 15.23 4.28
C ASN A 6 -3.32 14.15 4.07
N ASP A 7 -2.56 13.83 5.13
CA ASP A 7 -1.56 12.77 5.15
C ASP A 7 -2.18 11.43 5.58
N VAL A 8 -3.51 11.36 5.74
CA VAL A 8 -4.27 10.15 6.10
C VAL A 8 -5.17 9.76 4.94
N LEU A 9 -5.04 8.53 4.47
CA LEU A 9 -5.90 7.96 3.43
C LEU A 9 -6.79 6.86 4.02
N SER A 10 -8.10 7.08 4.03
CA SER A 10 -9.09 6.09 4.40
C SER A 10 -9.22 5.01 3.32
N TRP A 11 -9.22 3.74 3.71
CA TRP A 11 -9.17 2.58 2.82
C TRP A 11 -10.49 1.81 2.83
N THR A 12 -11.17 1.71 1.67
CA THR A 12 -12.60 1.38 1.64
C THR A 12 -13.00 -0.10 1.52
N ASN A 13 -12.08 -1.06 1.63
CA ASN A 13 -12.43 -2.47 1.50
C ASN A 13 -11.55 -3.37 2.39
N GLN A 14 -12.11 -4.52 2.76
CA GLN A 14 -11.39 -5.61 3.40
C GLN A 14 -10.38 -6.23 2.44
N ASP A 15 -10.77 -6.52 1.20
CA ASP A 15 -9.83 -6.93 0.15
C ASP A 15 -9.05 -5.68 -0.29
N PRO A 16 -7.76 -5.57 0.06
CA PRO A 16 -7.00 -4.36 -0.22
C PRO A 16 -6.76 -4.16 -1.73
N ARG A 17 -7.04 -5.18 -2.56
CA ARG A 17 -6.90 -5.14 -4.02
C ARG A 17 -8.10 -4.49 -4.74
N GLU A 18 -9.22 -4.27 -4.03
CA GLU A 18 -10.42 -3.64 -4.59
C GLU A 18 -10.85 -2.50 -3.66
N SER A 19 -10.15 -1.38 -3.71
CA SER A 19 -10.28 -0.33 -2.69
C SER A 19 -10.09 1.06 -3.25
N VAL A 20 -10.86 2.02 -2.73
CA VAL A 20 -10.62 3.45 -2.90
C VAL A 20 -9.86 3.95 -1.68
N LEU A 21 -8.88 4.83 -1.92
CA LEU A 21 -8.14 5.54 -0.90
C LEU A 21 -8.40 7.04 -1.06
N PHE A 22 -8.96 7.65 -0.03
CA PHE A 22 -9.42 9.03 -0.07
C PHE A 22 -9.08 9.76 1.24
N ASN A 23 -9.08 11.08 1.19
CA ASN A 23 -8.94 11.95 2.36
C ASN A 23 -9.95 13.11 2.27
N SER A 24 -9.77 14.14 3.10
CA SER A 24 -10.62 15.35 3.10
C SER A 24 -10.64 16.11 1.76
N TRP A 25 -9.67 15.88 0.87
CA TRP A 25 -9.61 16.51 -0.46
C TRP A 25 -10.23 15.67 -1.57
N GLY A 26 -10.59 14.42 -1.29
CA GLY A 26 -11.21 13.50 -2.23
C GLY A 26 -10.40 12.22 -2.45
N VAL A 27 -10.70 11.53 -3.54
CA VAL A 27 -10.03 10.28 -3.92
C VAL A 27 -8.62 10.57 -4.42
N LEU A 28 -7.64 9.86 -3.85
CA LEU A 28 -6.26 9.94 -4.30
C LEU A 28 -5.82 8.68 -5.05
N TYR A 29 -6.21 7.51 -4.57
CA TYR A 29 -5.90 6.24 -5.22
C TYR A 29 -7.12 5.32 -5.32
N ARG A 30 -7.07 4.42 -6.30
CA ARG A 30 -8.05 3.36 -6.48
C ARG A 30 -7.39 2.09 -6.97
N PHE A 31 -7.45 1.04 -6.16
CA PHE A 31 -7.18 -0.32 -6.57
C PHE A 31 -8.43 -0.92 -7.22
N GLN A 32 -8.26 -1.48 -8.40
CA GLN A 32 -9.32 -2.16 -9.14
C GLN A 32 -8.81 -3.51 -9.62
N THR A 33 -9.47 -4.58 -9.23
CA THR A 33 -9.14 -5.96 -9.60
C THR A 33 -10.13 -6.50 -10.61
N VAL A 34 -9.60 -6.99 -11.72
CA VAL A 34 -10.36 -7.70 -12.75
C VAL A 34 -9.91 -9.14 -12.78
N VAL A 35 -10.84 -10.08 -12.66
CA VAL A 35 -10.59 -11.51 -12.83
C VAL A 35 -10.94 -11.88 -14.26
N ASN A 36 -9.97 -12.42 -15.00
CA ASN A 36 -10.19 -12.85 -16.38
C ASN A 36 -10.90 -14.22 -16.43
N PRO A 37 -11.48 -14.61 -17.59
CA PRO A 37 -12.15 -15.90 -17.72
C PRO A 37 -11.26 -17.12 -17.44
N SER A 38 -9.93 -16.98 -17.60
CA SER A 38 -8.95 -18.02 -17.24
C SER A 38 -8.60 -18.07 -15.74
N GLY A 39 -9.28 -17.28 -14.89
CA GLY A 39 -9.08 -17.24 -13.44
C GLY A 39 -7.87 -16.42 -12.96
N GLN A 40 -7.09 -15.82 -13.86
CA GLN A 40 -6.00 -14.91 -13.50
C GLN A 40 -6.59 -13.55 -13.16
N SER A 41 -6.09 -12.93 -12.10
CA SER A 41 -6.51 -11.60 -11.69
C SER A 41 -5.47 -10.55 -12.04
N VAL A 42 -5.93 -9.35 -12.36
CA VAL A 42 -5.10 -8.17 -12.58
C VAL A 42 -5.62 -7.06 -11.69
N THR A 43 -4.77 -6.55 -10.80
CA THR A 43 -5.08 -5.36 -10.00
C THR A 43 -4.38 -4.15 -10.58
N THR A 44 -5.12 -3.08 -10.83
CA THR A 44 -4.57 -1.81 -11.31
C THR A 44 -4.67 -0.77 -10.20
N LEU A 45 -3.55 -0.08 -9.91
CA LEU A 45 -3.56 1.10 -9.06
C LEU A 45 -3.66 2.34 -9.94
N TRP A 46 -4.78 3.04 -9.77
CA TRP A 46 -5.03 4.35 -10.37
C TRP A 46 -4.72 5.44 -9.35
N ARG A 47 -4.12 6.54 -9.80
CA ARG A 47 -3.92 7.76 -9.01
C ARG A 47 -4.70 8.90 -9.64
N ALA A 48 -5.48 9.62 -8.84
CA ALA A 48 -6.17 10.83 -9.30
C ALA A 48 -5.13 11.93 -9.61
N ILE A 49 -5.26 12.55 -10.79
CA ILE A 49 -4.46 13.73 -11.17
C ILE A 49 -5.28 15.01 -10.98
N ARG A 50 -6.57 14.94 -11.33
CA ARG A 50 -7.56 16.00 -11.18
C ARG A 50 -8.96 15.36 -11.22
N PRO A 51 -10.04 16.11 -10.91
CA PRO A 51 -11.40 15.55 -10.97
C PRO A 51 -11.65 14.84 -12.30
N ASN A 52 -12.19 13.62 -12.23
CA ASN A 52 -12.50 12.76 -13.37
C ASN A 52 -11.31 12.36 -14.26
N LYS A 53 -10.07 12.53 -13.81
CA LYS A 53 -8.88 12.08 -14.53
C LYS A 53 -7.92 11.35 -13.59
N GLU A 54 -7.71 10.08 -13.91
CA GLU A 54 -6.76 9.21 -13.23
C GLU A 54 -5.63 8.79 -14.16
N ASP A 55 -4.50 8.43 -13.59
CA ASP A 55 -3.36 7.84 -14.27
C ASP A 55 -3.02 6.48 -13.66
N ARG A 56 -2.57 5.56 -14.50
CA ARG A 56 -2.20 4.21 -14.07
C ARG A 56 -0.78 4.23 -13.53
N VAL A 57 -0.65 4.13 -12.21
CA VAL A 57 0.66 4.15 -11.54
C VAL A 57 1.25 2.75 -11.37
N ALA A 58 0.41 1.73 -11.21
CA ALA A 58 0.86 0.35 -11.16
C ALA A 58 -0.14 -0.65 -11.75
N LYS A 59 0.37 -1.77 -12.26
CA LYS A 59 -0.39 -2.94 -12.71
C LYS A 59 0.22 -4.19 -12.11
N LEU A 60 -0.59 -4.95 -11.37
CA LEU A 60 -0.26 -6.19 -10.71
C LEU A 60 -0.92 -7.35 -11.45
N GLU A 61 -0.12 -8.29 -11.94
CA GLU A 61 -0.57 -9.52 -12.58
C GLU A 61 -0.34 -10.67 -11.61
N TRP A 62 -1.40 -11.18 -11.01
CA TRP A 62 -1.33 -12.24 -10.02
C TRP A 62 -1.09 -13.60 -10.69
N ALA A 63 -0.44 -14.51 -9.96
CA ALA A 63 -0.29 -15.88 -10.43
C ALA A 63 -1.66 -16.58 -10.49
N ALA A 64 -1.79 -17.59 -11.36
CA ALA A 64 -3.05 -18.31 -11.56
C ALA A 64 -3.58 -19.01 -10.29
N ASN A 65 -2.68 -19.34 -9.36
CA ASN A 65 -3.02 -19.91 -8.05
C ASN A 65 -3.39 -18.85 -6.99
N GLY A 66 -3.55 -17.58 -7.38
CA GLY A 66 -3.80 -16.47 -6.46
C GLY A 66 -2.55 -15.93 -5.75
N GLY A 67 -1.37 -16.49 -6.04
CA GLY A 67 -0.10 -16.06 -5.47
C GLY A 67 0.48 -14.80 -6.10
N LEU A 68 1.65 -14.41 -5.59
CA LEU A 68 2.42 -13.27 -6.09
C LEU A 68 2.91 -13.52 -7.52
N GLY A 69 2.66 -12.58 -8.41
CA GLY A 69 3.14 -12.62 -9.79
C GLY A 69 4.07 -11.45 -10.10
N ARG A 70 3.75 -10.68 -11.14
CA ARG A 70 4.58 -9.55 -11.60
C ARG A 70 3.88 -8.23 -11.39
N ILE A 71 4.65 -7.18 -11.19
CA ILE A 71 4.14 -5.82 -11.09
C ILE A 71 4.91 -4.90 -12.02
N VAL A 72 4.17 -4.00 -12.66
CA VAL A 72 4.70 -2.83 -13.35
C VAL A 72 4.38 -1.62 -12.47
N ILE A 73 5.40 -0.88 -12.00
CA ILE A 73 5.24 0.41 -11.30
C ILE A 73 5.97 1.47 -12.11
N GLY A 74 5.24 2.47 -12.62
CA GLY A 74 5.79 3.43 -13.58
C GLY A 74 6.35 2.71 -14.82
N LYS A 75 7.68 2.75 -15.00
CA LYS A 75 8.39 2.08 -16.11
C LYS A 75 9.07 0.77 -15.71
N ASN A 76 9.06 0.43 -14.42
CA ASN A 76 9.81 -0.70 -13.88
C ASN A 76 8.91 -1.93 -13.79
N THR A 77 9.40 -3.06 -14.32
CA THR A 77 8.76 -4.37 -14.17
C THR A 77 9.60 -5.23 -13.26
N LEU A 78 9.01 -5.74 -12.19
CA LEU A 78 9.68 -6.60 -11.21
C LEU A 78 8.72 -7.67 -10.68
N PRO A 79 9.20 -8.79 -10.10
CA PRO A 79 8.33 -9.71 -9.42
C PRO A 79 7.78 -9.07 -8.13
N MET A 80 6.51 -9.33 -7.80
CA MET A 80 5.92 -8.79 -6.57
C MET A 80 6.67 -9.29 -5.32
N SER A 81 7.29 -10.46 -5.37
CA SER A 81 8.10 -11.01 -4.28
C SER A 81 9.23 -10.07 -3.84
N ASP A 82 9.77 -9.25 -4.74
CA ASP A 82 10.83 -8.29 -4.40
C ASP A 82 10.33 -7.12 -3.53
N LEU A 83 9.02 -6.85 -3.59
CA LEU A 83 8.33 -5.83 -2.80
C LEU A 83 7.86 -6.33 -1.43
N VAL A 84 7.92 -7.64 -1.20
CA VAL A 84 7.50 -8.30 0.04
C VAL A 84 8.46 -9.43 0.42
N ARG A 85 9.76 -9.18 0.31
CA ARG A 85 10.77 -10.16 0.71
C ARG A 85 10.70 -10.37 2.23
N PRO A 86 10.64 -11.61 2.74
CA PRO A 86 10.73 -11.85 4.18
C PRO A 86 11.97 -11.20 4.79
N ASP A 87 11.83 -10.57 5.95
CA ASP A 87 12.97 -10.14 6.74
C ASP A 87 13.40 -11.26 7.69
N HIS A 88 14.57 -11.83 7.46
CA HIS A 88 15.11 -12.89 8.32
C HIS A 88 15.49 -12.40 9.72
N LYS A 89 15.62 -11.09 9.95
CA LYS A 89 15.97 -10.51 11.25
C LYS A 89 14.75 -10.17 12.10
N VAL A 90 13.59 -10.00 11.48
CA VAL A 90 12.37 -9.57 12.17
C VAL A 90 11.21 -10.45 11.71
N ASN A 91 10.75 -11.34 12.59
CA ASN A 91 9.68 -12.28 12.30
C ASN A 91 8.41 -11.55 11.81
N GLY A 92 7.81 -12.06 10.73
CA GLY A 92 6.60 -11.51 10.11
C GLY A 92 6.81 -10.18 9.39
N ALA A 93 8.02 -9.62 9.37
CA ALA A 93 8.31 -8.41 8.63
C ALA A 93 8.67 -8.70 7.17
N ARG A 94 8.47 -7.70 6.32
CA ARG A 94 8.75 -7.74 4.89
C ARG A 94 9.55 -6.51 4.50
N ILE A 95 10.57 -6.70 3.69
CA ILE A 95 11.46 -5.64 3.21
C ILE A 95 11.35 -5.46 1.70
N PHE A 96 11.59 -4.23 1.26
CA PHE A 96 11.68 -3.87 -0.15
C PHE A 96 12.62 -2.68 -0.33
N ASN A 97 13.04 -2.43 -1.57
CA ASN A 97 13.79 -1.23 -1.92
C ASN A 97 12.82 -0.22 -2.55
N GLY A 98 12.82 1.01 -2.04
CA GLY A 98 12.02 2.10 -2.58
C GLY A 98 12.62 2.67 -3.87
N PRO A 99 11.87 3.53 -4.58
CA PRO A 99 12.33 4.17 -5.81
C PRO A 99 13.49 5.16 -5.58
N ASP A 100 13.73 5.55 -4.33
CA ASP A 100 14.86 6.36 -3.87
C ASP A 100 16.12 5.53 -3.59
N GLY A 101 16.08 4.21 -3.81
CA GLY A 101 17.17 3.28 -3.52
C GLY A 101 17.29 2.88 -2.04
N SER A 102 16.47 3.46 -1.15
CA SER A 102 16.49 3.13 0.28
C SER A 102 15.75 1.83 0.55
N GLN A 103 16.18 1.09 1.57
CA GLN A 103 15.44 -0.08 2.05
C GLN A 103 14.36 0.34 3.06
N TYR A 104 13.19 -0.26 2.90
CA TYR A 104 12.05 -0.08 3.78
C TYR A 104 11.57 -1.42 4.34
N ARG A 105 10.91 -1.38 5.50
CA ARG A 105 10.37 -2.55 6.19
C ARG A 105 8.92 -2.33 6.62
N TRP A 106 8.02 -3.16 6.14
CA TRP A 106 6.71 -3.34 6.76
C TRP A 106 6.77 -4.38 7.87
N ARG A 107 6.16 -4.07 9.02
CA ARG A 107 6.04 -5.01 10.14
C ARG A 107 4.80 -4.71 10.97
N HIS A 108 4.31 -5.70 11.71
CA HIS A 108 3.35 -5.44 12.77
C HIS A 108 4.02 -4.68 13.92
N SER A 109 3.29 -3.74 14.51
CA SER A 109 3.65 -3.10 15.78
C SER A 109 3.57 -4.13 16.92
N ALA A 110 4.46 -4.02 17.90
CA ALA A 110 4.43 -4.88 19.08
C ALA A 110 3.38 -4.43 20.11
N ASN A 111 2.98 -3.15 20.06
CA ASN A 111 2.21 -2.50 21.12
C ASN A 111 0.86 -1.96 20.63
N SER A 112 0.55 -2.11 19.33
CA SER A 112 -0.68 -1.61 18.72
C SER A 112 -1.09 -2.52 17.56
N PRO A 113 -2.34 -2.47 17.09
CA PRO A 113 -2.75 -3.19 15.88
C PRO A 113 -2.18 -2.59 14.59
N ASP A 114 -1.40 -1.51 14.68
CA ASP A 114 -0.85 -0.81 13.52
C ASP A 114 0.20 -1.67 12.80
N ILE A 115 0.24 -1.53 11.48
CA ILE A 115 1.30 -2.05 10.62
C ILE A 115 2.22 -0.87 10.29
N LEU A 116 3.49 -0.98 10.63
CA LEU A 116 4.45 0.12 10.56
C LEU A 116 5.35 -0.04 9.34
N LEU A 117 5.55 1.06 8.59
CA LEU A 117 6.60 1.19 7.60
C LEU A 117 7.77 1.91 8.21
N GLN A 118 8.91 1.23 8.29
CA GLN A 118 10.16 1.78 8.78
C GLN A 118 11.14 2.00 7.64
N ASP A 119 11.94 3.06 7.72
CA ASP A 119 13.13 3.22 6.89
C ASP A 119 14.31 2.35 7.38
N ALA A 120 15.46 2.47 6.72
CA ALA A 120 16.67 1.72 7.07
C ALA A 120 17.20 2.03 8.48
N ASN A 121 16.84 3.18 9.05
CA ASN A 121 17.24 3.60 10.40
C ASN A 121 16.21 3.20 11.47
N GLY A 122 15.12 2.51 11.07
CA GLY A 122 14.04 2.10 11.98
C GLY A 122 13.02 3.21 12.27
N ILE A 123 13.10 4.36 11.61
CA ILE A 123 12.16 5.46 11.78
C ILE A 123 10.85 5.12 11.06
N VAL A 124 9.72 5.30 11.74
CA VAL A 124 8.39 5.06 11.16
C VAL A 124 8.03 6.22 10.22
N VAL A 125 7.96 5.93 8.92
CA VAL A 125 7.66 6.92 7.87
C VAL A 125 6.23 6.85 7.36
N ALA A 126 5.57 5.71 7.55
CA ALA A 126 4.15 5.53 7.31
C ALA A 126 3.61 4.40 8.21
N PHE A 127 2.31 4.32 8.38
CA PHE A 127 1.70 3.16 9.02
C PHE A 127 0.26 2.95 8.53
N PHE A 128 -0.18 1.71 8.50
CA PHE A 128 -1.58 1.35 8.31
C PHE A 128 -2.21 1.05 9.67
N ARG A 129 -3.31 1.72 9.97
CA ARG A 129 -4.11 1.52 11.17
C ARG A 129 -5.41 0.81 10.80
N PRO A 130 -5.63 -0.44 11.24
CA PRO A 130 -6.94 -1.05 11.17
C PRO A 130 -7.95 -0.23 11.98
N THR A 131 -9.12 0.04 11.43
CA THR A 131 -10.20 0.73 12.13
C THR A 131 -11.41 -0.18 12.26
N ARG A 132 -12.31 0.15 13.19
CA ARG A 132 -13.67 -0.41 13.12
C ARG A 132 -14.30 0.04 11.81
N GLN A 133 -15.08 -0.85 11.20
CA GLN A 133 -15.83 -0.52 9.99
C GLN A 133 -16.68 0.72 10.25
N THR A 134 -16.43 1.77 9.48
CA THR A 134 -17.13 3.06 9.61
C THR A 134 -17.64 3.47 8.25
N ARG A 135 -18.93 3.81 8.15
CA ARG A 135 -19.57 4.19 6.90
C ARG A 135 -19.31 5.66 6.56
N TYR A 136 -18.78 5.91 5.37
CA TYR A 136 -18.63 7.23 4.76
C TYR A 136 -19.52 7.34 3.51
N GLN A 137 -19.64 8.54 2.96
CA GLN A 137 -20.40 8.78 1.72
C GLN A 137 -19.88 7.95 0.54
N ILE A 138 -18.56 7.76 0.46
CA ILE A 138 -17.90 7.02 -0.63
C ILE A 138 -17.86 5.50 -0.41
N GLY A 139 -18.13 5.02 0.81
CA GLY A 139 -18.09 3.60 1.14
C GLY A 139 -17.76 3.34 2.61
N ASP A 140 -17.68 2.06 2.97
CA ASP A 140 -17.22 1.63 4.28
C ASP A 140 -15.69 1.72 4.36
N VAL A 141 -15.16 2.16 5.49
CA VAL A 141 -13.71 2.25 5.75
C VAL A 141 -13.28 1.19 6.75
N PHE A 142 -12.25 0.42 6.40
CA PHE A 142 -11.72 -0.69 7.20
C PHE A 142 -10.33 -0.40 7.80
N GLY A 143 -9.71 0.71 7.39
CA GLY A 143 -8.47 1.18 7.97
C GLY A 143 -7.98 2.46 7.32
N GLU A 144 -6.88 2.98 7.83
CA GLU A 144 -6.30 4.25 7.44
C GLU A 144 -4.81 4.08 7.16
N LEU A 145 -4.33 4.57 6.02
CA LEU A 145 -2.90 4.68 5.71
C LEU A 145 -2.43 6.09 6.05
N HIS A 146 -1.55 6.20 7.04
CA HIS A 146 -0.99 7.47 7.49
C HIS A 146 0.44 7.62 6.96
N PHE A 147 0.72 8.77 6.37
CA PHE A 147 2.05 9.20 6.01
C PHE A 147 2.62 10.12 7.08
N VAL A 148 3.86 9.88 7.51
CA VAL A 148 4.55 10.71 8.50
C VAL A 148 5.50 11.64 7.75
N ARG A 149 4.97 12.76 7.26
CA ARG A 149 5.66 13.71 6.37
C ARG A 149 7.07 14.10 6.79
N THR A 150 7.29 14.34 8.08
CA THR A 150 8.57 14.83 8.63
C THR A 150 9.49 13.72 9.13
N ALA A 151 9.14 12.44 8.92
CA ALA A 151 9.93 11.31 9.37
C ALA A 151 10.98 10.89 8.34
N GLY A 152 12.06 10.27 8.83
CA GLY A 152 13.17 9.79 8.00
C GLY A 152 13.81 10.93 7.21
N ALA A 153 14.04 10.69 5.91
CA ALA A 153 14.59 11.69 4.99
C ALA A 153 13.55 12.73 4.50
N GLY A 154 12.29 12.69 4.97
CA GLY A 154 11.24 13.61 4.54
C GLY A 154 10.74 13.39 3.10
N THR A 155 11.06 12.25 2.49
CA THR A 155 10.75 11.93 1.09
C THR A 155 9.46 11.13 0.91
N VAL A 156 8.81 10.70 2.01
CA VAL A 156 7.65 9.79 1.95
C VAL A 156 6.45 10.37 1.20
N MET A 157 6.34 11.71 1.15
CA MET A 157 5.30 12.43 0.42
C MET A 157 5.63 12.67 -1.06
N HIS A 158 6.78 12.19 -1.55
CA HIS A 158 7.13 12.30 -2.96
C HIS A 158 6.31 11.28 -3.77
N PRO A 159 5.66 11.65 -4.90
CA PRO A 159 4.63 10.80 -5.50
C PRO A 159 5.08 9.37 -5.85
N PRO A 160 6.26 9.13 -6.47
CA PRO A 160 6.81 7.78 -6.65
C PRO A 160 6.94 6.96 -5.35
N VAL A 161 7.32 7.60 -4.24
CA VAL A 161 7.45 6.95 -2.93
C VAL A 161 6.06 6.64 -2.38
N MET A 162 5.12 7.59 -2.45
CA MET A 162 3.73 7.37 -2.05
C MET A 162 3.06 6.23 -2.83
N ASP A 163 3.27 6.15 -4.14
CA ASP A 163 2.75 5.08 -4.99
C ASP A 163 3.30 3.71 -4.51
N THR A 164 4.61 3.66 -4.23
CA THR A 164 5.28 2.44 -3.75
C THR A 164 4.82 2.05 -2.34
N VAL A 165 4.66 3.01 -1.42
CA VAL A 165 4.11 2.79 -0.07
C VAL A 165 2.69 2.23 -0.15
N THR A 166 1.87 2.79 -1.04
CA THR A 166 0.47 2.36 -1.24
C THR A 166 0.39 0.93 -1.78
N VAL A 167 1.20 0.61 -2.81
CA VAL A 167 1.31 -0.75 -3.35
C VAL A 167 1.81 -1.74 -2.30
N THR A 168 2.89 -1.41 -1.60
CA THR A 168 3.52 -2.32 -0.63
C THR A 168 2.67 -2.52 0.62
N ALA A 169 1.89 -1.52 1.05
CA ALA A 169 0.89 -1.68 2.10
C ALA A 169 -0.19 -2.69 1.70
N MET A 170 -0.69 -2.61 0.46
CA MET A 170 -1.64 -3.58 -0.09
C MET A 170 -1.04 -4.99 -0.13
N LEU A 171 0.16 -5.13 -0.69
CA LEU A 171 0.84 -6.43 -0.80
C LEU A 171 1.15 -7.04 0.56
N PHE A 172 1.65 -6.26 1.52
CA PHE A 172 1.91 -6.73 2.88
C PHE A 172 0.63 -7.27 3.53
N ARG A 173 -0.46 -6.49 3.48
CA ARG A 173 -1.75 -6.92 4.03
C ARG A 173 -2.28 -8.18 3.35
N PHE A 174 -2.13 -8.29 2.04
CA PHE A 174 -2.52 -9.48 1.29
C PHE A 174 -1.70 -10.71 1.71
N CYS A 175 -0.37 -10.60 1.75
CA CYS A 175 0.50 -11.69 2.19
C CYS A 175 0.22 -12.12 3.63
N SER A 176 0.01 -11.16 4.55
CA SER A 176 -0.33 -11.47 5.94
C SER A 176 -1.67 -12.18 6.08
N ALA A 177 -2.68 -11.83 5.27
CA ALA A 177 -4.00 -12.46 5.32
C ALA A 177 -4.00 -13.91 4.79
N TRP A 178 -3.15 -14.20 3.81
CA TRP A 178 -3.11 -15.50 3.11
C TRP A 178 -1.88 -16.35 3.46
N ASN A 179 -1.05 -15.89 4.40
CA ASN A 179 0.18 -16.55 4.84
C ASN A 179 1.13 -16.90 3.68
N LEU A 180 1.34 -15.93 2.77
CA LEU A 180 2.24 -16.01 1.61
C LEU A 180 3.61 -15.42 1.92
#